data_AF-A0A2V8X883-F1
#
_entry.id   AF-A0A2V8X883-F1
#
_cell.length_a   1.000
_cell.length_b   1.000
_cell.length_c   1.000
_cell.angle_alpha   90.00
_cell.angle_beta   90.00
_cell.angle_gamma   90.00
#
_symmetry.space_group_name_H-M   'P 1'
#
loop_
_entity.id
_entity.type
_entity.pdbx_description
1 polymer ?
#
loop_
_entity_poly.entity_id
_entity_poly.type
_entity_poly.pdbx_seq_one_letter_code
_entity_poly.pdbx_strand_id
1 'polypeptide(L)'
;MKRLFNRVRVFGVCLLAVALACPVPVRAYAVLSHEAIIDAVWETHVKPLLLKKFPRATEEDLSRAQAYAYGGAIIQDMGYYPYGSPFFSDLTHYIRSGDFILALLRDAKDLNEYAFAAGALAHYAADNDGHRIGTNRAVPLLYPGLRKKYGDSVSYEDGRLAHVKTEFGFDVLEIARERYAPDSYHDFIGFEVARPVLDRAFRETYGLELSDVLVSEEKVLNSYRRDVSKLIPKATRIAWHLKKDEIKDDIPDITRKKFLFNLSRSNYEREWGKDYRKPGPAERFLAFLYRLIPKFGPLKVLQFRTPTPQTEQMFEASFNATLDRYRKLLTEAREGRLELPNDNFDVGESTGPGKYRLNDEAHAELLDKLAERNFAGATPEVKAELLNFFGEPDAPYATKRKAKAWAKVQSELQQLKSATPTSIVADSAATIEMKKPTHSINDSRPTAGESRFVFASHAVELGANFPAPEAMTLQSNICAPISGRIVNLLVRPRRHVEAKELLVTVAP
;
A
#
# COMPACT_ATOMS: atom_id res chain seq x y z
N MET A 1 37.41 3.34 37.29
CA MET A 1 36.39 2.37 36.79
C MET A 1 34.96 2.72 37.21
N LYS A 2 34.44 2.43 38.41
CA LYS A 2 33.00 2.56 38.78
C LYS A 2 32.28 3.85 38.30
N ARG A 3 32.87 5.04 38.47
CA ARG A 3 32.29 6.33 37.99
C ARG A 3 32.13 6.42 36.47
N LEU A 4 33.02 5.79 35.69
CA LEU A 4 32.92 5.73 34.22
C LEU A 4 31.77 4.79 33.81
N PHE A 5 31.67 3.63 34.46
CA PHE A 5 30.60 2.65 34.22
C PHE A 5 29.20 3.25 34.46
N ASN A 6 29.02 4.02 35.54
CA ASN A 6 27.76 4.74 35.78
C ASN A 6 27.49 5.83 34.73
N ARG A 7 28.50 6.58 34.27
CA ARG A 7 28.33 7.57 33.19
C ARG A 7 27.89 6.90 31.87
N VAL A 8 28.51 5.80 31.48
CA VAL A 8 28.11 5.02 30.30
C VAL A 8 26.67 4.48 30.46
N ARG A 9 26.30 3.98 31.64
CA ARG A 9 24.93 3.53 31.92
C ARG A 9 23.91 4.65 31.78
N VAL A 10 24.17 5.83 32.37
CA VAL A 10 23.28 7.00 32.26
C VAL A 10 23.19 7.47 30.81
N PHE A 11 24.31 7.57 30.09
CA PHE A 11 24.32 8.00 28.69
C PHE A 11 23.54 7.02 27.77
N GLY A 12 23.69 5.71 28.00
CA GLY A 12 22.92 4.67 27.32
C GLY A 12 21.42 4.73 27.63
N VAL A 13 21.04 4.99 28.90
CA VAL A 13 19.63 5.19 29.29
C VAL A 13 19.06 6.47 28.68
N CYS A 14 19.83 7.56 28.61
CA CYS A 14 19.40 8.80 27.96
C CYS A 14 19.25 8.63 26.43
N LEU A 15 20.19 7.94 25.76
CA LEU A 15 20.06 7.60 24.34
C LEU A 15 18.82 6.72 24.08
N LEU A 16 18.58 5.72 24.92
CA LEU A 16 17.40 4.87 24.82
C LEU A 16 16.11 5.68 25.07
N ALA A 17 16.10 6.58 26.06
CA ALA A 17 14.96 7.44 26.35
C ALA A 17 14.67 8.43 25.21
N VAL A 18 15.70 9.02 24.58
CA VAL A 18 15.54 9.89 23.40
C VAL A 18 15.03 9.09 22.20
N ALA A 19 15.58 7.90 21.93
CA ALA A 19 15.09 7.01 20.87
C ALA A 19 13.64 6.53 21.09
N LEU A 20 13.20 6.39 22.35
CA LEU A 20 11.82 6.07 22.73
C LEU A 20 10.89 7.31 22.78
N ALA A 21 11.44 8.52 22.84
CA ALA A 21 10.69 9.78 22.87
C ALA A 21 10.38 10.33 21.47
N CYS A 22 11.09 9.87 20.42
CA CYS A 22 10.74 10.17 19.04
C CYS A 22 9.31 9.67 18.71
N PRO A 23 8.38 10.55 18.29
CA PRO A 23 7.04 10.13 17.91
C PRO A 23 7.08 9.38 16.57
N VAL A 24 7.04 8.05 16.64
CA VAL A 24 6.83 7.18 15.47
C VAL A 24 5.34 7.19 15.11
N PRO A 25 4.94 7.36 13.83
CA PRO A 25 3.54 7.37 13.43
C PRO A 25 2.81 6.06 13.77
N VAL A 26 1.51 6.19 14.07
CA VAL A 26 0.60 5.04 14.18
C VAL A 26 0.13 4.69 12.77
N ARG A 27 0.77 3.67 12.20
CA ARG A 27 0.39 2.99 10.95
C ARG A 27 -1.02 2.42 11.07
N ALA A 28 -1.78 2.41 9.97
CA ALA A 28 -2.98 1.57 9.84
C ALA A 28 -2.58 0.10 9.64
N TYR A 29 -3.45 -0.85 10.00
CA TYR A 29 -3.11 -2.28 10.06
C TYR A 29 -4.33 -3.22 9.87
N ALA A 30 -4.99 -3.15 8.71
CA ALA A 30 -5.89 -4.21 8.20
C ALA A 30 -5.26 -5.04 7.06
N VAL A 31 -3.97 -4.86 6.80
CA VAL A 31 -3.23 -5.20 5.58
C VAL A 31 -3.51 -6.60 5.02
N LEU A 32 -3.53 -7.63 5.86
CA LEU A 32 -3.71 -9.00 5.38
C LEU A 32 -5.15 -9.25 4.90
N SER A 33 -6.12 -8.52 5.44
CA SER A 33 -7.49 -8.49 4.95
C SER A 33 -7.57 -8.00 3.49
N HIS A 34 -6.78 -6.98 3.11
CA HIS A 34 -6.74 -6.45 1.74
C HIS A 34 -6.13 -7.44 0.75
N GLU A 35 -5.02 -8.10 1.11
CA GLU A 35 -4.40 -9.14 0.29
C GLU A 35 -5.37 -10.35 0.14
N ALA A 36 -6.05 -10.74 1.22
CA ALA A 36 -7.06 -11.79 1.23
C ALA A 36 -8.29 -11.49 0.35
N ILE A 37 -8.64 -10.21 0.14
CA ILE A 37 -9.71 -9.79 -0.79
C ILE A 37 -9.28 -10.02 -2.25
N ILE A 38 -8.03 -9.71 -2.61
CA ILE A 38 -7.47 -10.03 -3.93
C ILE A 38 -7.49 -11.55 -4.16
N ASP A 39 -6.99 -12.31 -3.19
CA ASP A 39 -6.94 -13.78 -3.24
C ASP A 39 -8.33 -14.40 -3.48
N ALA A 40 -9.35 -13.90 -2.77
CA ALA A 40 -10.72 -14.42 -2.83
C ALA A 40 -11.49 -14.11 -4.13
N VAL A 41 -10.93 -13.31 -5.04
CA VAL A 41 -11.52 -13.00 -6.35
C VAL A 41 -10.55 -13.09 -7.53
N TRP A 42 -9.31 -13.54 -7.31
CA TRP A 42 -8.25 -13.57 -8.32
C TRP A 42 -8.66 -14.33 -9.60
N GLU A 43 -8.86 -15.65 -9.51
CA GLU A 43 -9.26 -16.47 -10.67
C GLU A 43 -10.64 -16.12 -11.24
N THR A 44 -11.56 -15.64 -10.40
CA THR A 44 -12.97 -15.49 -10.78
C THR A 44 -13.30 -14.13 -11.39
N HIS A 45 -12.55 -13.07 -11.04
CA HIS A 45 -12.84 -11.70 -11.48
C HIS A 45 -11.58 -10.92 -11.91
N VAL A 46 -10.49 -10.94 -11.14
CA VAL A 46 -9.30 -10.11 -11.45
C VAL A 46 -8.56 -10.64 -12.67
N LYS A 47 -8.11 -11.90 -12.66
CA LYS A 47 -7.42 -12.54 -13.79
C LYS A 47 -8.27 -12.52 -15.08
N PRO A 48 -9.60 -12.77 -15.06
CA PRO A 48 -10.47 -12.52 -16.20
C PRO A 48 -10.56 -11.05 -16.67
N LEU A 49 -10.53 -10.06 -15.76
CA LEU A 49 -10.46 -8.65 -16.13
C LEU A 49 -9.12 -8.31 -16.82
N LEU A 50 -8.02 -8.78 -16.25
CA LEU A 50 -6.67 -8.59 -16.81
C LEU A 50 -6.56 -9.23 -18.20
N LEU A 51 -6.98 -10.49 -18.36
CA LEU A 51 -6.96 -11.21 -19.64
C LEU A 51 -7.88 -10.57 -20.70
N LYS A 52 -8.97 -9.87 -20.30
CA LYS A 52 -9.79 -9.11 -21.27
C LYS A 52 -9.03 -7.94 -21.88
N LYS A 53 -8.20 -7.22 -21.11
CA LYS A 53 -7.39 -6.09 -21.60
C LYS A 53 -6.06 -6.56 -22.21
N PHE A 54 -5.51 -7.68 -21.73
CA PHE A 54 -4.21 -8.23 -22.13
C PHE A 54 -4.30 -9.73 -22.49
N PRO A 55 -4.99 -10.11 -23.59
CA PRO A 55 -5.26 -11.51 -23.96
C PRO A 55 -4.03 -12.33 -24.42
N ARG A 56 -2.82 -11.79 -24.27
CA ARG A 56 -1.54 -12.47 -24.54
C ARG A 56 -0.68 -12.64 -23.27
N ALA A 57 -1.18 -12.26 -22.10
CA ALA A 57 -0.47 -12.44 -20.83
C ALA A 57 -0.32 -13.94 -20.52
N THR A 58 0.90 -14.35 -20.16
CA THR A 58 1.18 -15.71 -19.68
C THR A 58 0.82 -15.85 -18.19
N GLU A 59 0.78 -17.08 -17.66
CA GLU A 59 0.62 -17.28 -16.21
C GLU A 59 1.80 -16.70 -15.40
N GLU A 60 2.99 -16.58 -15.99
CA GLU A 60 4.15 -15.90 -15.39
C GLU A 60 3.95 -14.38 -15.30
N ASP A 61 3.36 -13.78 -16.35
CA ASP A 61 2.97 -12.36 -16.35
C ASP A 61 1.84 -12.09 -15.35
N LEU A 62 0.85 -12.99 -15.26
CA LEU A 62 -0.29 -12.88 -14.35
C LEU A 62 0.14 -13.07 -12.89
N SER A 63 1.04 -14.02 -12.59
CA SER A 63 1.63 -14.19 -11.25
C SER A 63 2.35 -12.91 -10.81
N ARG A 64 3.15 -12.30 -11.69
CA ARG A 64 3.78 -10.99 -11.45
C ARG A 64 2.73 -9.89 -11.24
N ALA A 65 1.67 -9.88 -12.04
CA ALA A 65 0.58 -8.90 -11.91
C ALA A 65 -0.17 -9.01 -10.57
N GLN A 66 -0.23 -10.21 -9.96
CA GLN A 66 -0.83 -10.38 -8.62
C GLN A 66 -0.05 -9.63 -7.53
N ALA A 67 1.29 -9.57 -7.63
CA ALA A 67 2.13 -8.77 -6.73
C ALA A 67 1.82 -7.27 -6.80
N TYR A 68 1.47 -6.79 -8.00
CA TYR A 68 1.01 -5.41 -8.21
C TYR A 68 -0.41 -5.20 -7.71
N ALA A 69 -1.30 -6.19 -7.82
CA ALA A 69 -2.65 -6.11 -7.26
C ALA A 69 -2.63 -6.00 -5.73
N TYR A 70 -1.77 -6.73 -5.01
CA TYR A 70 -1.56 -6.51 -3.56
C TYR A 70 -1.01 -5.12 -3.27
N GLY A 71 -0.01 -4.67 -4.04
CA GLY A 71 0.58 -3.33 -3.88
C GLY A 71 -0.42 -2.19 -4.03
N GLY A 72 -1.42 -2.38 -4.91
CA GLY A 72 -2.57 -1.49 -5.07
C GLY A 72 -3.64 -1.66 -3.98
N ALA A 73 -3.87 -2.86 -3.46
CA ALA A 73 -4.91 -3.14 -2.45
C ALA A 73 -4.73 -2.40 -1.12
N ILE A 74 -3.54 -1.82 -0.89
CA ILE A 74 -3.18 -1.06 0.31
C ILE A 74 -2.60 0.34 -0.07
N ILE A 75 -2.61 0.75 -1.36
CA ILE A 75 -1.80 1.93 -1.79
C ILE A 75 -2.22 3.23 -1.10
N GLN A 76 -3.52 3.46 -0.92
CA GLN A 76 -4.04 4.66 -0.27
C GLN A 76 -3.50 4.78 1.17
N ASP A 77 -3.23 3.67 1.84
CA ASP A 77 -2.71 3.57 3.21
C ASP A 77 -1.20 3.90 3.32
N MET A 78 -0.49 4.02 2.20
CA MET A 78 0.96 4.25 2.12
C MET A 78 1.43 5.48 2.93
N GLY A 79 0.60 6.52 3.05
CA GLY A 79 0.89 7.74 3.81
C GLY A 79 1.11 7.51 5.31
N TYR A 80 0.59 6.42 5.87
CA TYR A 80 0.75 6.08 7.28
C TYR A 80 1.99 5.21 7.60
N TYR A 81 2.77 4.83 6.59
CA TYR A 81 4.02 4.06 6.73
C TYR A 81 5.22 4.97 7.04
N PRO A 82 6.39 4.44 7.48
CA PRO A 82 7.55 5.26 7.80
C PRO A 82 8.03 6.08 6.60
N TYR A 83 8.35 7.36 6.83
CA TYR A 83 8.67 8.36 5.80
C TYR A 83 7.50 8.78 4.90
N GLY A 84 6.34 8.10 4.98
CA GLY A 84 5.10 8.51 4.33
C GLY A 84 4.56 9.81 4.93
N SER A 85 3.59 10.39 4.23
CA SER A 85 2.86 11.59 4.67
C SER A 85 1.39 11.25 4.88
N PRO A 86 0.81 11.46 6.08
CA PRO A 86 -0.62 11.26 6.31
C PRO A 86 -1.49 11.96 5.27
N PHE A 87 -1.10 13.16 4.82
CA PHE A 87 -1.80 13.92 3.79
C PHE A 87 -1.96 13.15 2.46
N PHE A 88 -1.05 12.25 2.08
CA PHE A 88 -1.26 11.37 0.92
C PHE A 88 -2.47 10.43 1.12
N SER A 89 -2.57 9.83 2.31
CA SER A 89 -3.68 8.95 2.66
C SER A 89 -4.97 9.74 2.86
N ASP A 90 -4.91 10.87 3.56
CA ASP A 90 -6.05 11.75 3.82
C ASP A 90 -6.62 12.33 2.50
N LEU A 91 -5.79 12.58 1.48
CA LEU A 91 -6.25 12.84 0.10
C LEU A 91 -6.99 11.62 -0.47
N THR A 92 -6.31 10.48 -0.57
CA THR A 92 -6.83 9.30 -1.29
C THR A 92 -8.03 8.61 -0.63
N HIS A 93 -8.27 8.84 0.66
CA HIS A 93 -9.43 8.34 1.40
C HIS A 93 -10.64 9.29 1.42
N TYR A 94 -10.42 10.61 1.30
CA TYR A 94 -11.46 11.62 1.60
C TYR A 94 -11.74 12.63 0.47
N ILE A 95 -10.81 12.84 -0.45
CA ILE A 95 -10.91 13.82 -1.55
C ILE A 95 -10.78 13.11 -2.89
N ARG A 96 -11.78 13.27 -3.77
CA ARG A 96 -11.77 12.71 -5.14
C ARG A 96 -11.30 11.23 -5.19
N SER A 97 -11.71 10.46 -4.19
CA SER A 97 -11.20 9.13 -3.85
C SER A 97 -11.57 8.05 -4.89
N GLY A 98 -12.73 8.21 -5.54
CA GLY A 98 -13.15 7.43 -6.71
C GLY A 98 -12.43 7.89 -7.99
N ASP A 99 -12.36 9.21 -8.23
CA ASP A 99 -11.66 9.79 -9.40
C ASP A 99 -10.20 9.31 -9.49
N PHE A 100 -9.48 9.24 -8.36
CA PHE A 100 -8.11 8.71 -8.28
C PHE A 100 -7.98 7.30 -8.84
N ILE A 101 -8.94 6.43 -8.55
CA ILE A 101 -8.96 5.03 -9.00
C ILE A 101 -9.41 4.92 -10.45
N LEU A 102 -10.34 5.78 -10.89
CA LEU A 102 -10.70 5.91 -12.30
C LEU A 102 -9.49 6.35 -13.14
N ALA A 103 -8.70 7.32 -12.65
CA ALA A 103 -7.46 7.76 -13.27
C ALA A 103 -6.42 6.62 -13.32
N LEU A 104 -6.19 5.89 -12.22
CA LEU A 104 -5.31 4.70 -12.21
C LEU A 104 -5.73 3.65 -13.26
N LEU A 105 -7.03 3.33 -13.34
CA LEU A 105 -7.56 2.29 -14.26
C LEU A 105 -7.48 2.71 -15.74
N ARG A 106 -7.74 3.99 -16.01
CA ARG A 106 -7.71 4.60 -17.35
C ARG A 106 -6.27 4.77 -17.86
N ASP A 107 -5.38 5.27 -17.01
CA ASP A 107 -4.01 5.61 -17.40
C ASP A 107 -3.07 4.40 -17.48
N ALA A 108 -3.45 3.25 -16.92
CA ALA A 108 -2.65 2.03 -16.95
C ALA A 108 -2.35 1.54 -18.38
N LYS A 109 -1.07 1.64 -18.76
CA LYS A 109 -0.51 1.33 -20.08
C LYS A 109 -0.12 -0.14 -20.25
N ASP A 110 0.15 -0.85 -19.14
CA ASP A 110 0.51 -2.27 -19.15
C ASP A 110 -0.28 -3.10 -18.11
N LEU A 111 -0.03 -4.41 -18.12
CA LEU A 111 -0.68 -5.41 -17.26
C LEU A 111 -0.47 -5.14 -15.77
N ASN A 112 0.73 -4.71 -15.37
CA ASN A 112 1.11 -4.48 -13.98
C ASN A 112 0.52 -3.16 -13.47
N GLU A 113 0.58 -2.09 -14.28
CA GLU A 113 -0.13 -0.84 -13.97
C GLU A 113 -1.64 -1.07 -13.82
N TYR A 114 -2.24 -1.95 -14.64
CA TYR A 114 -3.68 -2.22 -14.59
C TYR A 114 -4.08 -3.16 -13.44
N ALA A 115 -3.25 -4.13 -13.09
CA ALA A 115 -3.44 -4.96 -11.90
C ALA A 115 -3.28 -4.16 -10.61
N PHE A 116 -2.33 -3.23 -10.56
CA PHE A 116 -2.20 -2.25 -9.48
C PHE A 116 -3.44 -1.36 -9.33
N ALA A 117 -3.99 -0.87 -10.45
CA ALA A 117 -5.24 -0.11 -10.45
C ALA A 117 -6.45 -0.95 -10.00
N ALA A 118 -6.54 -2.22 -10.39
CA ALA A 118 -7.54 -3.16 -9.88
C ALA A 118 -7.35 -3.45 -8.38
N GLY A 119 -6.11 -3.41 -7.88
CA GLY A 119 -5.80 -3.42 -6.45
C GLY A 119 -6.36 -2.20 -5.72
N ALA A 120 -6.11 -0.99 -6.23
CA ALA A 120 -6.65 0.24 -5.62
C ALA A 120 -8.19 0.27 -5.58
N LEU A 121 -8.85 -0.37 -6.56
CA LEU A 121 -10.29 -0.61 -6.58
C LEU A 121 -10.76 -1.62 -5.50
N ALA A 122 -9.91 -2.59 -5.13
CA ALA A 122 -10.16 -3.49 -4.00
C ALA A 122 -10.15 -2.73 -2.68
N HIS A 123 -9.19 -1.82 -2.49
CA HIS A 123 -9.09 -0.96 -1.30
C HIS A 123 -10.34 -0.08 -1.14
N TYR A 124 -10.83 0.53 -2.22
CA TYR A 124 -12.10 1.27 -2.22
C TYR A 124 -13.30 0.42 -1.76
N ALA A 125 -13.38 -0.84 -2.19
CA ALA A 125 -14.42 -1.76 -1.72
C ALA A 125 -14.17 -2.28 -0.29
N ALA A 126 -12.92 -2.30 0.15
CA ALA A 126 -12.51 -2.72 1.49
C ALA A 126 -12.97 -1.71 2.53
N ASP A 127 -12.53 -0.46 2.48
CA ASP A 127 -12.76 0.49 3.57
C ASP A 127 -14.24 0.87 3.70
N ASN A 128 -14.88 1.19 2.57
CA ASN A 128 -16.28 1.66 2.50
C ASN A 128 -17.30 0.73 3.19
N ASP A 129 -17.05 -0.59 3.16
CA ASP A 129 -17.89 -1.59 3.82
C ASP A 129 -17.21 -2.18 5.07
N GLY A 130 -15.89 -2.35 5.04
CA GLY A 130 -15.01 -2.79 6.13
C GLY A 130 -15.12 -1.93 7.38
N HIS A 131 -14.98 -0.61 7.26
CA HIS A 131 -15.06 0.31 8.40
C HIS A 131 -16.51 0.45 8.85
N ARG A 132 -17.41 0.79 7.92
CA ARG A 132 -18.83 1.08 8.17
C ARG A 132 -19.61 -0.09 8.77
N ILE A 133 -19.36 -1.33 8.34
CA ILE A 133 -20.05 -2.54 8.83
C ILE A 133 -19.22 -3.21 9.95
N GLY A 134 -17.90 -3.26 9.79
CA GLY A 134 -16.96 -3.95 10.68
C GLY A 134 -16.35 -3.03 11.73
N THR A 135 -15.23 -2.37 11.39
CA THR A 135 -14.31 -1.74 12.36
C THR A 135 -14.99 -0.68 13.22
N ASN A 136 -15.74 0.25 12.64
CA ASN A 136 -16.38 1.36 13.37
C ASN A 136 -17.44 0.86 14.36
N ARG A 137 -18.03 -0.31 14.13
CA ARG A 137 -19.01 -0.96 15.00
C ARG A 137 -18.36 -1.88 16.04
N ALA A 138 -17.21 -2.45 15.73
CA ALA A 138 -16.42 -3.26 16.64
C ALA A 138 -15.63 -2.44 17.68
N VAL A 139 -15.07 -1.27 17.28
CA VAL A 139 -14.36 -0.35 18.18
C VAL A 139 -15.16 0.00 19.46
N PRO A 140 -16.43 0.45 19.42
CA PRO A 140 -17.18 0.76 20.64
C PRO A 140 -17.45 -0.47 21.52
N LEU A 141 -17.53 -1.68 20.95
CA LEU A 141 -17.67 -2.91 21.73
C LEU A 141 -16.37 -3.30 22.45
N LEU A 142 -15.22 -3.19 21.77
CA LEU A 142 -13.90 -3.50 22.34
C LEU A 142 -13.37 -2.39 23.27
N TYR A 143 -13.86 -1.15 23.11
CA TYR A 143 -13.43 0.03 23.86
C TYR A 143 -14.62 0.83 24.42
N PRO A 144 -15.27 0.36 25.51
CA PRO A 144 -16.47 1.01 26.07
C PRO A 144 -16.33 2.49 26.46
N GLY A 145 -15.10 2.96 26.71
CA GLY A 145 -14.82 4.38 26.95
C GLY A 145 -15.03 5.26 25.71
N LEU A 146 -14.80 4.73 24.50
CA LEU A 146 -15.13 5.40 23.24
C LEU A 146 -16.64 5.30 22.98
N ARG A 147 -17.26 4.14 23.21
CA ARG A 147 -18.73 3.98 23.14
C ARG A 147 -19.48 5.01 23.99
N LYS A 148 -19.02 5.26 25.22
CA LYS A 148 -19.61 6.28 26.10
C LYS A 148 -19.48 7.72 25.56
N LYS A 149 -18.48 8.00 24.72
CA LYS A 149 -18.22 9.34 24.15
C LYS A 149 -18.91 9.55 22.79
N TYR A 150 -19.03 8.49 21.99
CA TYR A 150 -19.34 8.57 20.56
C TYR A 150 -20.54 7.70 20.12
N GLY A 151 -21.00 6.78 20.95
CA GLY A 151 -22.12 5.89 20.63
C GLY A 151 -21.68 4.56 19.98
N ASP A 152 -22.58 3.99 19.19
CA ASP A 152 -22.46 2.62 18.64
C ASP A 152 -21.73 2.53 17.29
N SER A 153 -21.16 3.66 16.84
CA SER A 153 -20.18 3.75 15.77
C SER A 153 -19.05 4.67 16.22
N VAL A 154 -17.79 4.33 15.92
CA VAL A 154 -16.62 5.15 16.25
C VAL A 154 -15.71 5.21 15.02
N SER A 155 -15.63 6.39 14.43
CA SER A 155 -14.80 6.67 13.25
C SER A 155 -13.30 6.52 13.51
N TYR A 156 -12.50 6.44 12.44
CA TYR A 156 -11.06 6.55 12.52
C TYR A 156 -10.62 7.88 13.14
N GLU A 157 -11.30 9.00 12.83
CA GLU A 157 -10.89 10.28 13.41
C GLU A 157 -11.24 10.46 14.89
N ASP A 158 -12.28 9.78 15.37
CA ASP A 158 -12.62 9.69 16.79
C ASP A 158 -11.75 8.69 17.56
N GLY A 159 -11.24 7.69 16.84
CA GLY A 159 -10.79 6.42 17.42
C GLY A 159 -9.41 5.92 17.00
N ARG A 160 -8.64 6.59 16.13
CA ARG A 160 -7.46 6.08 15.38
C ARG A 160 -6.66 4.94 16.05
N LEU A 161 -6.14 5.11 17.26
CA LEU A 161 -5.36 4.05 17.94
C LEU A 161 -6.17 2.83 18.38
N ALA A 162 -7.46 2.99 18.67
CA ALA A 162 -8.39 1.89 18.94
C ALA A 162 -8.89 1.24 17.64
N HIS A 163 -9.10 2.04 16.59
CA HIS A 163 -9.48 1.60 15.25
C HIS A 163 -8.42 0.66 14.64
N VAL A 164 -7.17 1.13 14.53
CA VAL A 164 -5.98 0.34 14.13
C VAL A 164 -5.74 -0.92 14.98
N LYS A 165 -6.13 -0.90 16.26
CA LYS A 165 -6.04 -2.09 17.13
C LYS A 165 -7.14 -3.12 16.86
N THR A 166 -8.31 -2.68 16.40
CA THR A 166 -9.43 -3.55 16.05
C THR A 166 -9.12 -4.28 14.74
N GLU A 167 -8.67 -3.54 13.71
CA GLU A 167 -8.15 -4.08 12.45
C GLU A 167 -7.10 -5.19 12.67
N PHE A 168 -6.01 -4.85 13.38
CA PHE A 168 -4.94 -5.80 13.68
C PHE A 168 -5.43 -6.99 14.54
N GLY A 169 -6.49 -6.80 15.31
CA GLY A 169 -7.16 -7.88 16.04
C GLY A 169 -7.85 -8.88 15.12
N PHE A 170 -8.45 -8.42 14.01
CA PHE A 170 -9.04 -9.27 12.99
C PHE A 170 -7.96 -10.01 12.18
N ASP A 171 -6.93 -9.31 11.68
CA ASP A 171 -5.81 -9.94 10.96
C ASP A 171 -5.15 -11.08 11.79
N VAL A 172 -5.00 -10.88 13.11
CA VAL A 172 -4.50 -11.93 14.02
C VAL A 172 -5.49 -13.09 14.18
N LEU A 173 -6.80 -12.82 14.24
CA LEU A 173 -7.83 -13.87 14.34
C LEU A 173 -7.90 -14.73 13.08
N GLU A 174 -7.71 -14.13 11.91
CA GLU A 174 -7.84 -14.81 10.62
C GLU A 174 -6.61 -15.68 10.27
N ILE A 175 -5.40 -15.22 10.62
CA ILE A 175 -4.23 -16.11 10.69
C ILE A 175 -4.48 -17.23 11.72
N ALA A 176 -5.00 -16.92 12.90
CA ALA A 176 -5.24 -17.90 13.96
C ALA A 176 -6.25 -19.00 13.58
N ARG A 177 -7.19 -18.69 12.66
CA ARG A 177 -8.19 -19.62 12.13
C ARG A 177 -7.78 -20.32 10.83
N GLU A 178 -6.53 -20.12 10.38
CA GLU A 178 -5.98 -20.69 9.13
C GLU A 178 -6.85 -20.34 7.91
N ARG A 179 -7.42 -19.12 7.90
CA ARG A 179 -8.35 -18.62 6.87
C ARG A 179 -7.65 -17.90 5.73
N TYR A 180 -6.62 -17.09 6.03
CA TYR A 180 -5.79 -16.44 5.02
C TYR A 180 -4.79 -17.40 4.37
N ALA A 181 -4.27 -17.01 3.21
CA ALA A 181 -3.15 -17.69 2.58
C ALA A 181 -1.92 -17.67 3.52
N PRO A 182 -1.07 -18.72 3.51
CA PRO A 182 0.12 -18.76 4.35
C PRO A 182 1.15 -17.72 3.89
N ASP A 183 1.94 -17.15 4.81
CA ASP A 183 2.90 -16.08 4.47
C ASP A 183 3.87 -16.47 3.34
N SER A 184 4.16 -17.77 3.16
CA SER A 184 4.97 -18.31 2.06
C SER A 184 4.36 -18.14 0.67
N TYR A 185 3.06 -17.87 0.57
CA TYR A 185 2.38 -17.49 -0.67
C TYR A 185 2.64 -16.02 -1.01
N HIS A 186 2.52 -15.11 -0.03
CA HIS A 186 2.81 -13.68 -0.22
C HIS A 186 4.31 -13.40 -0.36
N ASP A 187 5.19 -14.13 0.36
CA ASP A 187 6.66 -14.12 0.15
C ASP A 187 7.06 -14.65 -1.26
N PHE A 188 6.21 -15.46 -1.91
CA PHE A 188 6.46 -16.05 -3.24
C PHE A 188 5.95 -15.17 -4.38
N ILE A 189 4.69 -14.71 -4.31
CA ILE A 189 4.11 -13.78 -5.28
C ILE A 189 4.83 -12.42 -5.21
N GLY A 190 5.17 -11.98 -4.00
CA GLY A 190 5.79 -10.66 -3.77
C GLY A 190 4.76 -9.54 -3.69
N PHE A 191 5.27 -8.30 -3.59
CA PHE A 191 4.45 -7.10 -3.36
C PHE A 191 5.10 -5.91 -4.08
N GLU A 192 4.41 -5.31 -5.05
CA GLU A 192 5.00 -4.33 -5.97
C GLU A 192 4.13 -3.11 -6.25
N VAL A 193 4.77 -1.94 -6.39
CA VAL A 193 4.08 -0.65 -6.62
C VAL A 193 4.36 -0.14 -8.01
N ALA A 194 3.30 0.07 -8.80
CA ALA A 194 3.37 0.62 -10.15
C ALA A 194 3.51 2.16 -10.12
N ARG A 195 4.67 2.64 -9.64
CA ARG A 195 4.96 4.08 -9.48
C ARG A 195 4.59 4.93 -10.72
N PRO A 196 4.88 4.55 -11.98
CA PRO A 196 4.61 5.44 -13.11
C PRO A 196 3.13 5.75 -13.34
N VAL A 197 2.18 4.85 -13.02
CA VAL A 197 0.74 5.17 -13.08
C VAL A 197 0.26 5.92 -11.84
N LEU A 198 0.85 5.62 -10.67
CA LEU A 198 0.60 6.36 -9.44
C LEU A 198 0.96 7.84 -9.58
N ASP A 199 2.13 8.15 -10.14
CA ASP A 199 2.61 9.52 -10.39
C ASP A 199 1.61 10.30 -11.30
N ARG A 200 1.10 9.65 -12.36
CA ARG A 200 0.16 10.26 -13.33
C ARG A 200 -1.21 10.51 -12.70
N ALA A 201 -1.80 9.47 -12.11
CA ALA A 201 -3.14 9.54 -11.53
C ALA A 201 -3.22 10.50 -10.34
N PHE A 202 -2.18 10.54 -9.49
CA PHE A 202 -2.11 11.47 -8.37
C PHE A 202 -2.06 12.93 -8.87
N ARG A 203 -1.22 13.23 -9.87
CA ARG A 203 -1.13 14.58 -10.44
C ARG A 203 -2.41 15.04 -11.11
N GLU A 204 -3.10 14.19 -11.87
CA GLU A 204 -4.37 14.59 -12.48
C GLU A 204 -5.48 14.81 -11.43
N THR A 205 -5.54 13.95 -10.41
CA THR A 205 -6.63 14.01 -9.42
C THR A 205 -6.49 15.20 -8.47
N TYR A 206 -5.25 15.56 -8.10
CA TYR A 206 -4.99 16.55 -7.04
C TYR A 206 -4.23 17.80 -7.53
N GLY A 207 -3.67 17.80 -8.73
CA GLY A 207 -2.83 18.91 -9.23
C GLY A 207 -1.46 19.02 -8.56
N LEU A 208 -1.01 17.97 -7.86
CA LEU A 208 0.25 17.90 -7.10
C LEU A 208 1.12 16.74 -7.61
N GLU A 209 2.44 16.90 -7.60
CA GLU A 209 3.36 15.76 -7.80
C GLU A 209 3.46 14.95 -6.50
N LEU A 210 3.78 13.65 -6.57
CA LEU A 210 4.06 12.87 -5.34
C LEU A 210 5.16 13.52 -4.49
N SER A 211 6.16 14.14 -5.12
CA SER A 211 7.26 14.83 -4.44
C SER A 211 6.85 16.13 -3.71
N ASP A 212 5.66 16.68 -3.96
CA ASP A 212 5.11 17.81 -3.18
C ASP A 212 4.58 17.35 -1.81
N VAL A 213 4.29 16.05 -1.67
CA VAL A 213 3.66 15.43 -0.50
C VAL A 213 4.58 14.43 0.22
N LEU A 214 5.45 13.73 -0.50
CA LEU A 214 6.33 12.68 0.01
C LEU A 214 7.80 13.13 0.01
N VAL A 215 8.37 13.29 1.22
CA VAL A 215 9.75 13.77 1.45
C VAL A 215 10.82 12.92 0.73
N SER A 216 10.54 11.65 0.44
CA SER A 216 11.41 10.79 -0.37
C SER A 216 10.65 9.55 -0.84
N GLU A 217 10.01 9.62 -2.01
CA GLU A 217 9.21 8.53 -2.60
C GLU A 217 9.92 7.16 -2.55
N GLU A 218 11.21 7.08 -2.90
CA GLU A 218 11.99 5.84 -2.81
C GLU A 218 11.99 5.23 -1.40
N LYS A 219 12.16 6.07 -0.35
CA LYS A 219 12.17 5.61 1.05
C LYS A 219 10.77 5.22 1.53
N VAL A 220 9.73 5.90 1.06
CA VAL A 220 8.32 5.55 1.33
C VAL A 220 8.01 4.19 0.70
N LEU A 221 8.27 4.04 -0.60
CA LEU A 221 7.99 2.80 -1.32
C LEU A 221 8.80 1.62 -0.79
N ASN A 222 10.05 1.84 -0.36
CA ASN A 222 10.89 0.79 0.21
C ASN A 222 10.59 0.49 1.69
N SER A 223 10.07 1.45 2.47
CA SER A 223 9.55 1.16 3.83
C SER A 223 8.23 0.40 3.74
N TYR A 224 7.30 0.88 2.91
CA TYR A 224 6.00 0.29 2.62
C TYR A 224 6.12 -1.16 2.14
N ARG A 225 6.84 -1.43 1.03
CA ARG A 225 7.11 -2.80 0.54
C ARG A 225 7.65 -3.72 1.64
N ARG A 226 8.58 -3.22 2.48
CA ARG A 226 9.22 -4.00 3.55
C ARG A 226 8.30 -4.24 4.75
N ASP A 227 7.48 -3.25 5.10
CA ASP A 227 6.58 -3.34 6.24
C ASP A 227 5.46 -4.34 5.95
N VAL A 228 4.80 -4.21 4.78
CA VAL A 228 3.78 -5.14 4.30
C VAL A 228 4.35 -6.54 4.16
N SER A 229 5.28 -6.77 3.23
CA SER A 229 5.72 -8.15 2.92
C SER A 229 6.38 -8.91 4.09
N LYS A 230 7.01 -8.22 5.06
CA LYS A 230 7.94 -8.88 6.01
C LYS A 230 7.80 -8.53 7.48
N LEU A 231 7.28 -7.36 7.83
CA LEU A 231 7.18 -6.94 9.23
C LEU A 231 5.78 -7.13 9.81
N ILE A 232 4.73 -6.93 9.02
CA ILE A 232 3.33 -7.18 9.40
C ILE A 232 3.07 -8.69 9.58
N PRO A 233 3.23 -9.57 8.56
CA PRO A 233 3.07 -11.02 8.70
C PRO A 233 3.78 -11.57 9.95
N LYS A 234 5.04 -11.17 10.16
CA LYS A 234 5.83 -11.57 11.32
C LYS A 234 5.28 -11.04 12.65
N ALA A 235 4.78 -9.81 12.70
CA ALA A 235 4.12 -9.27 13.89
C ALA A 235 2.80 -10.00 14.19
N THR A 236 2.01 -10.31 13.17
CA THR A 236 0.74 -11.06 13.28
C THR A 236 1.00 -12.50 13.75
N ARG A 237 2.01 -13.21 13.21
CA ARG A 237 2.46 -14.52 13.72
C ARG A 237 2.88 -14.48 15.21
N ILE A 238 3.58 -13.44 15.63
CA ILE A 238 4.00 -13.25 17.03
C ILE A 238 2.80 -12.94 17.93
N ALA A 239 1.87 -12.09 17.46
CA ALA A 239 0.65 -11.73 18.18
C ALA A 239 -0.27 -12.94 18.39
N TRP A 240 -0.48 -13.78 17.35
CA TRP A 240 -1.16 -15.08 17.46
C TRP A 240 -0.51 -15.93 18.55
N HIS A 241 0.81 -16.11 18.52
CA HIS A 241 1.52 -16.88 19.54
C HIS A 241 1.40 -16.33 20.98
N LEU A 242 1.17 -15.03 21.14
CA LEU A 242 0.94 -14.38 22.44
C LEU A 242 -0.53 -14.35 22.89
N LYS A 243 -1.48 -14.60 21.97
CA LYS A 243 -2.93 -14.60 22.22
C LYS A 243 -3.61 -15.96 22.03
N LYS A 244 -2.82 -17.00 21.72
CA LYS A 244 -3.32 -18.31 21.31
C LYS A 244 -4.31 -18.96 22.26
N ASP A 245 -4.11 -18.79 23.56
CA ASP A 245 -4.95 -19.42 24.56
C ASP A 245 -6.26 -18.61 24.76
N GLU A 246 -6.18 -17.27 24.83
CA GLU A 246 -7.37 -16.39 24.81
C GLU A 246 -8.26 -16.64 23.56
N ILE A 247 -7.65 -16.83 22.39
CA ILE A 247 -8.37 -17.05 21.12
C ILE A 247 -9.02 -18.44 21.05
N LYS A 248 -8.54 -19.44 21.80
CA LYS A 248 -9.10 -20.80 21.82
C LYS A 248 -10.34 -20.92 22.69
N ASP A 249 -10.30 -20.29 23.86
CA ASP A 249 -11.34 -20.48 24.90
C ASP A 249 -12.69 -19.87 24.46
N ASP A 250 -12.66 -18.89 23.54
CA ASP A 250 -13.82 -18.22 22.94
C ASP A 250 -14.39 -18.91 21.66
N ILE A 251 -14.04 -20.16 21.34
CA ILE A 251 -14.49 -20.85 20.10
C ILE A 251 -15.67 -21.83 20.34
N PRO A 252 -16.93 -21.45 20.08
CA PRO A 252 -18.01 -22.41 19.86
C PRO A 252 -17.89 -23.06 18.47
N ASP A 253 -17.91 -24.39 18.42
CA ASP A 253 -17.72 -25.17 17.19
C ASP A 253 -19.02 -25.33 16.38
N ILE A 254 -19.45 -24.28 15.65
CA ILE A 254 -20.68 -24.31 14.83
C ILE A 254 -20.61 -23.42 13.56
N THR A 255 -20.92 -24.04 12.41
CA THR A 255 -21.37 -23.43 11.13
C THR A 255 -20.49 -22.41 10.36
N ARG A 256 -19.16 -22.54 10.31
CA ARG A 256 -18.26 -21.72 9.44
C ARG A 256 -18.45 -21.86 7.90
N LYS A 257 -19.53 -22.46 7.40
CA LYS A 257 -19.63 -22.95 5.99
C LYS A 257 -19.74 -21.88 4.88
N LYS A 258 -20.06 -20.61 5.18
CA LYS A 258 -20.08 -19.55 4.15
C LYS A 258 -18.70 -18.89 3.95
N PHE A 259 -17.99 -18.57 5.03
CA PHE A 259 -16.69 -17.90 4.96
C PHE A 259 -15.61 -18.76 4.27
N LEU A 260 -15.62 -20.07 4.54
CA LEU A 260 -14.55 -21.01 4.13
C LEU A 260 -14.50 -21.38 2.64
N PHE A 261 -15.32 -20.77 1.77
CA PHE A 261 -15.50 -21.24 0.38
C PHE A 261 -14.97 -20.31 -0.74
N ASN A 262 -14.34 -19.17 -0.42
CA ASN A 262 -13.78 -18.26 -1.44
C ASN A 262 -12.28 -17.94 -1.27
N LEU A 263 -11.69 -18.05 -0.08
CA LEU A 263 -10.26 -17.76 0.10
C LEU A 263 -9.39 -18.83 -0.59
N SER A 264 -8.28 -18.41 -1.22
CA SER A 264 -7.55 -19.10 -2.30
C SER A 264 -6.73 -20.34 -1.87
N ARG A 265 -7.36 -21.24 -1.12
CA ARG A 265 -6.78 -22.52 -0.69
C ARG A 265 -6.63 -23.51 -1.86
N SER A 266 -7.54 -23.45 -2.83
CA SER A 266 -7.64 -24.38 -3.96
C SER A 266 -6.57 -24.18 -5.04
N ASN A 267 -6.04 -22.97 -5.24
CA ASN A 267 -4.89 -22.75 -6.13
C ASN A 267 -3.59 -23.25 -5.45
N TYR A 268 -3.32 -22.80 -4.22
CA TYR A 268 -2.11 -23.17 -3.50
C TYR A 268 -1.98 -24.70 -3.27
N GLU A 269 -3.05 -25.36 -2.78
CA GLU A 269 -3.02 -26.81 -2.57
C GLU A 269 -2.97 -27.63 -3.89
N ARG A 270 -3.33 -27.04 -5.05
CA ARG A 270 -3.30 -27.70 -6.37
C ARG A 270 -1.89 -27.75 -6.99
N GLU A 271 -1.08 -26.72 -6.76
CA GLU A 271 0.24 -26.59 -7.38
C GLU A 271 1.40 -26.85 -6.40
N TRP A 272 1.23 -26.51 -5.11
CA TRP A 272 2.34 -26.43 -4.14
C TRP A 272 2.13 -27.23 -2.84
N GLY A 273 0.98 -27.89 -2.67
CA GLY A 273 0.73 -28.80 -1.54
C GLY A 273 0.31 -28.10 -0.23
N LYS A 274 0.74 -28.64 0.92
CA LYS A 274 0.16 -28.33 2.25
C LYS A 274 1.15 -27.83 3.30
N ASP A 275 2.29 -27.27 2.89
CA ASP A 275 3.39 -26.90 3.80
C ASP A 275 3.18 -25.56 4.54
N TYR A 276 2.13 -25.52 5.36
CA TYR A 276 1.89 -24.45 6.34
C TYR A 276 3.04 -24.36 7.35
N ARG A 277 3.95 -23.40 7.15
CA ARG A 277 5.19 -23.25 7.91
C ARG A 277 4.96 -22.73 9.34
N LYS A 278 4.67 -23.65 10.26
CA LYS A 278 4.49 -23.36 11.70
C LYS A 278 5.70 -22.62 12.29
N PRO A 279 5.52 -21.56 13.13
CA PRO A 279 6.61 -20.69 13.53
C PRO A 279 7.75 -21.39 14.26
N GLY A 280 8.98 -21.01 13.92
CA GLY A 280 10.21 -21.69 14.35
C GLY A 280 10.58 -21.44 15.82
N PRO A 281 11.52 -22.21 16.40
CA PRO A 281 11.98 -22.02 17.78
C PRO A 281 12.47 -20.59 18.06
N ALA A 282 13.16 -19.97 17.09
CA ALA A 282 13.62 -18.59 17.17
C ALA A 282 12.47 -17.55 17.20
N GLU A 283 11.36 -17.80 16.48
CA GLU A 283 10.19 -16.92 16.51
C GLU A 283 9.41 -17.07 17.82
N ARG A 284 9.34 -18.28 18.39
CA ARG A 284 8.75 -18.52 19.72
C ARG A 284 9.58 -17.87 20.83
N PHE A 285 10.91 -17.94 20.75
CA PHE A 285 11.81 -17.24 21.65
C PHE A 285 11.70 -15.71 21.50
N LEU A 286 11.57 -15.21 20.27
CA LEU A 286 11.35 -13.77 20.01
C LEU A 286 9.98 -13.31 20.55
N ALA A 287 8.93 -14.11 20.44
CA ALA A 287 7.62 -13.82 21.04
C ALA A 287 7.70 -13.78 22.58
N PHE A 288 8.41 -14.72 23.20
CA PHE A 288 8.72 -14.68 24.63
C PHE A 288 9.48 -13.41 25.03
N LEU A 289 10.48 -12.99 24.24
CA LEU A 289 11.20 -11.73 24.48
C LEU A 289 10.29 -10.51 24.32
N TYR A 290 9.37 -10.49 23.35
CA TYR A 290 8.37 -9.44 23.17
C TYR A 290 7.35 -9.35 24.32
N ARG A 291 7.14 -10.41 25.10
CA ARG A 291 6.36 -10.36 26.36
C ARG A 291 7.05 -9.53 27.45
N LEU A 292 8.37 -9.34 27.35
CA LEU A 292 9.20 -8.56 28.28
C LEU A 292 9.49 -7.13 27.80
N ILE A 293 9.21 -6.81 26.52
CA ILE A 293 9.46 -5.47 25.96
C ILE A 293 8.33 -4.50 26.37
N PRO A 294 8.63 -3.34 26.99
CA PRO A 294 7.63 -2.33 27.29
C PRO A 294 6.93 -1.79 26.03
N LYS A 295 5.59 -1.90 25.99
CA LYS A 295 4.76 -1.66 24.80
C LYS A 295 4.52 -0.16 24.51
N PHE A 296 5.59 0.57 24.23
CA PHE A 296 5.58 1.99 23.82
C PHE A 296 5.70 2.15 22.29
N GLY A 297 5.49 3.39 21.80
CA GLY A 297 5.57 3.70 20.36
C GLY A 297 4.66 2.80 19.50
N PRO A 298 5.15 2.27 18.36
CA PRO A 298 4.35 1.42 17.47
C PRO A 298 3.96 0.07 18.11
N LEU A 299 4.70 -0.38 19.14
CA LEU A 299 4.37 -1.62 19.87
C LEU A 299 3.11 -1.48 20.75
N LYS A 300 2.51 -0.28 20.84
CA LYS A 300 1.17 -0.10 21.42
C LYS A 300 0.10 -0.93 20.71
N VAL A 301 0.25 -1.23 19.42
CA VAL A 301 -0.71 -2.08 18.68
C VAL A 301 -0.73 -3.51 19.22
N LEU A 302 0.38 -4.02 19.77
CA LEU A 302 0.44 -5.30 20.52
C LEU A 302 -0.28 -5.24 21.89
N GLN A 303 -1.07 -4.20 22.15
CA GLN A 303 -2.10 -4.09 23.19
C GLN A 303 -3.50 -3.99 22.55
N PHE A 304 -3.74 -4.69 21.45
CA PHE A 304 -5.07 -4.88 20.88
C PHE A 304 -5.98 -5.68 21.84
N ARG A 305 -7.28 -5.56 21.63
CA ARG A 305 -8.29 -6.45 22.21
C ARG A 305 -8.49 -7.60 21.24
N THR A 306 -8.44 -8.82 21.73
CA THR A 306 -8.88 -10.01 20.99
C THR A 306 -10.33 -9.77 20.54
N PRO A 307 -10.69 -9.99 19.26
CA PRO A 307 -12.08 -9.83 18.83
C PRO A 307 -12.99 -10.83 19.56
N THR A 308 -14.16 -10.37 20.00
CA THR A 308 -15.22 -11.24 20.54
C THR A 308 -15.99 -11.89 19.38
N PRO A 309 -16.76 -12.97 19.63
CA PRO A 309 -17.62 -13.57 18.61
C PRO A 309 -18.60 -12.59 17.94
N GLN A 310 -19.07 -11.55 18.65
CA GLN A 310 -19.91 -10.51 18.07
C GLN A 310 -19.12 -9.63 17.09
N THR A 311 -17.91 -9.22 17.45
CA THR A 311 -17.07 -8.40 16.55
C THR A 311 -16.49 -9.22 15.39
N GLU A 312 -16.28 -10.52 15.57
CA GLU A 312 -15.97 -11.42 14.46
C GLU A 312 -17.14 -11.48 13.47
N GLN A 313 -18.38 -11.62 13.92
CA GLN A 313 -19.55 -11.61 13.02
C GLN A 313 -19.68 -10.28 12.25
N MET A 314 -19.28 -9.16 12.84
CA MET A 314 -19.19 -7.87 12.13
C MET A 314 -18.11 -7.88 11.04
N PHE A 315 -16.93 -8.44 11.34
CA PHE A 315 -15.85 -8.61 10.36
C PHE A 315 -16.21 -9.60 9.24
N GLU A 316 -16.77 -10.77 9.56
CA GLU A 316 -17.25 -11.71 8.54
C GLU A 316 -18.32 -11.07 7.66
N ALA A 317 -19.22 -10.27 8.22
CA ALA A 317 -20.23 -9.55 7.45
C ALA A 317 -19.62 -8.46 6.55
N SER A 318 -18.68 -7.67 7.05
CA SER A 318 -18.03 -6.61 6.26
C SER A 318 -17.15 -7.19 5.15
N PHE A 319 -16.36 -8.23 5.43
CA PHE A 319 -15.54 -8.92 4.43
C PHE A 319 -16.40 -9.51 3.30
N ASN A 320 -17.54 -10.14 3.60
CA ASN A 320 -18.45 -10.61 2.56
C ASN A 320 -19.07 -9.46 1.75
N ALA A 321 -19.47 -8.35 2.38
CA ALA A 321 -20.00 -7.18 1.68
C ALA A 321 -18.96 -6.55 0.74
N THR A 322 -17.72 -6.38 1.21
CA THR A 322 -16.57 -5.96 0.41
C THR A 322 -16.33 -6.86 -0.80
N LEU A 323 -16.35 -8.19 -0.64
CA LEU A 323 -16.19 -9.11 -1.76
C LEU A 323 -17.28 -8.90 -2.81
N ASP A 324 -18.54 -8.74 -2.41
CA ASP A 324 -19.65 -8.58 -3.34
C ASP A 324 -19.66 -7.17 -3.99
N ARG A 325 -19.28 -6.10 -3.27
CA ARG A 325 -19.02 -4.76 -3.85
C ARG A 325 -17.87 -4.83 -4.85
N TYR A 326 -16.73 -5.43 -4.50
CA TYR A 326 -15.56 -5.52 -5.38
C TYR A 326 -15.82 -6.35 -6.64
N ARG A 327 -16.54 -7.49 -6.55
CA ARG A 327 -16.97 -8.30 -7.71
C ARG A 327 -17.86 -7.51 -8.66
N LYS A 328 -18.79 -6.70 -8.13
CA LYS A 328 -19.63 -5.79 -8.93
C LYS A 328 -18.76 -4.76 -9.65
N LEU A 329 -17.88 -4.07 -8.92
CA LEU A 329 -17.02 -3.03 -9.48
C LEU A 329 -16.03 -3.58 -10.54
N LEU A 330 -15.44 -4.76 -10.33
CA LEU A 330 -14.61 -5.45 -11.34
C LEU A 330 -15.44 -5.81 -12.60
N THR A 331 -16.70 -6.19 -12.42
CA THR A 331 -17.61 -6.49 -13.54
C THR A 331 -17.96 -5.21 -14.32
N GLU A 332 -18.26 -4.12 -13.63
CA GLU A 332 -18.55 -2.82 -14.24
C GLU A 332 -17.32 -2.20 -14.93
N ALA A 333 -16.12 -2.39 -14.35
CA ALA A 333 -14.84 -2.05 -14.98
C ALA A 333 -14.60 -2.86 -16.26
N ARG A 334 -14.83 -4.17 -16.21
CA ARG A 334 -14.73 -5.09 -17.36
C ARG A 334 -15.70 -4.71 -18.48
N GLU A 335 -16.82 -4.09 -18.15
CA GLU A 335 -17.89 -3.71 -19.08
C GLU A 335 -17.83 -2.24 -19.53
N GLY A 336 -16.85 -1.46 -19.07
CA GLY A 336 -16.66 -0.07 -19.47
C GLY A 336 -17.71 0.90 -18.90
N ARG A 337 -18.30 0.54 -17.77
CA ARG A 337 -19.44 1.21 -17.10
C ARG A 337 -19.22 1.36 -15.60
N LEU A 338 -17.96 1.54 -15.20
CA LEU A 338 -17.57 1.77 -13.80
C LEU A 338 -17.79 3.23 -13.44
N GLU A 339 -18.63 3.46 -12.44
CA GLU A 339 -18.82 4.75 -11.78
C GLU A 339 -18.40 4.60 -10.32
N LEU A 340 -17.52 5.49 -9.83
CA LEU A 340 -17.05 5.48 -8.45
C LEU A 340 -17.43 6.81 -7.78
N PRO A 341 -18.45 6.81 -6.89
CA PRO A 341 -18.68 7.92 -5.98
C PRO A 341 -17.44 8.25 -5.16
N ASN A 342 -17.15 9.54 -4.99
CA ASN A 342 -16.14 10.06 -4.08
C ASN A 342 -16.65 9.97 -2.63
N ASP A 343 -16.78 8.73 -2.17
CA ASP A 343 -17.11 8.35 -0.81
C ASP A 343 -15.91 8.60 0.12
N ASN A 344 -16.18 9.00 1.37
CA ASN A 344 -15.19 9.00 2.43
C ASN A 344 -15.04 7.56 2.93
N PHE A 345 -13.85 7.00 2.75
CA PHE A 345 -13.57 5.58 2.97
C PHE A 345 -13.82 5.13 4.42
N ASP A 346 -13.64 6.02 5.41
CA ASP A 346 -13.84 5.65 6.81
C ASP A 346 -15.31 5.48 7.20
N VAL A 347 -16.22 6.25 6.59
CA VAL A 347 -17.65 6.19 6.91
C VAL A 347 -18.49 5.46 5.86
N GLY A 348 -17.93 5.24 4.66
CA GLY A 348 -18.54 4.52 3.55
C GLY A 348 -19.65 5.27 2.81
N GLU A 349 -19.57 6.60 2.85
CA GLU A 349 -20.48 7.55 2.18
C GLU A 349 -19.77 8.90 1.94
N SER A 350 -20.24 9.72 1.01
CA SER A 350 -19.63 11.04 0.74
C SER A 350 -19.88 12.04 1.89
N THR A 351 -18.82 12.61 2.45
CA THR A 351 -18.89 13.56 3.59
C THR A 351 -18.70 15.01 3.17
N GLY A 352 -19.79 15.79 3.18
CA GLY A 352 -19.75 17.24 2.93
C GLY A 352 -19.09 18.08 4.04
N PRO A 353 -19.07 19.42 3.85
CA PRO A 353 -18.45 20.39 4.75
C PRO A 353 -18.80 20.24 6.24
N GLY A 354 -17.78 20.21 7.10
CA GLY A 354 -17.95 20.16 8.55
C GLY A 354 -18.53 18.85 9.09
N LYS A 355 -18.69 17.80 8.26
CA LYS A 355 -19.20 16.48 8.67
C LYS A 355 -18.11 15.56 9.21
N TYR A 356 -16.90 15.65 8.66
CA TYR A 356 -15.75 14.81 9.02
C TYR A 356 -14.49 15.68 8.99
N ARG A 357 -13.82 15.85 10.13
CA ARG A 357 -12.77 16.85 10.34
C ARG A 357 -11.52 16.56 9.50
N LEU A 358 -11.10 15.30 9.32
CA LEU A 358 -9.96 14.98 8.46
C LEU A 358 -10.23 15.39 7.00
N ASN A 359 -11.48 15.35 6.54
CA ASN A 359 -11.83 15.82 5.20
C ASN A 359 -11.72 17.36 5.10
N ASP A 360 -12.22 18.09 6.10
CA ASP A 360 -12.06 19.56 6.19
C ASP A 360 -10.57 19.98 6.27
N GLU A 361 -9.75 19.21 7.00
CA GLU A 361 -8.33 19.48 7.19
C GLU A 361 -7.54 19.16 5.90
N ALA A 362 -7.81 18.04 5.23
CA ALA A 362 -7.20 17.68 3.95
C ALA A 362 -7.58 18.65 2.82
N HIS A 363 -8.84 19.11 2.74
CA HIS A 363 -9.27 20.09 1.73
C HIS A 363 -8.54 21.42 1.89
N ALA A 364 -8.27 21.83 3.12
CA ALA A 364 -7.49 23.03 3.39
C ALA A 364 -5.99 22.85 3.10
N GLU A 365 -5.40 21.68 3.39
CA GLU A 365 -4.01 21.40 3.05
C GLU A 365 -3.80 21.24 1.52
N LEU A 366 -4.78 20.72 0.79
CA LEU A 366 -4.77 20.69 -0.68
C LEU A 366 -4.82 22.10 -1.29
N LEU A 367 -5.71 22.96 -0.78
CA LEU A 367 -5.78 24.36 -1.19
C LEU A 367 -4.46 25.11 -0.91
N ASP A 368 -3.88 24.91 0.27
CA ASP A 368 -2.59 25.46 0.70
C ASP A 368 -1.46 25.01 -0.25
N LYS A 369 -1.34 23.69 -0.49
CA LYS A 369 -0.33 23.10 -1.38
C LYS A 369 -0.42 23.62 -2.82
N LEU A 370 -1.62 23.84 -3.33
CA LEU A 370 -1.82 24.44 -4.65
C LEU A 370 -1.48 25.94 -4.64
N ALA A 371 -1.82 26.67 -3.58
CA ALA A 371 -1.46 28.08 -3.41
C ALA A 371 0.05 28.31 -3.32
N GLU A 372 0.79 27.44 -2.60
CA GLU A 372 2.26 27.43 -2.56
C GLU A 372 2.90 27.32 -3.96
N ARG A 373 2.17 26.74 -4.93
CA ARG A 373 2.59 26.59 -6.33
C ARG A 373 1.85 27.54 -7.29
N ASN A 374 1.23 28.62 -6.80
CA ASN A 374 0.44 29.58 -7.58
C ASN A 374 -0.67 28.93 -8.44
N PHE A 375 -1.24 27.83 -7.97
CA PHE A 375 -2.25 27.01 -8.65
C PHE A 375 -1.80 26.40 -9.98
N ALA A 376 -0.50 26.31 -10.26
CA ALA A 376 0.04 25.87 -11.56
C ALA A 376 -0.40 24.45 -11.99
N GLY A 377 -0.72 23.56 -11.05
CA GLY A 377 -1.26 22.22 -11.31
C GLY A 377 -2.79 22.09 -11.18
N ALA A 378 -3.51 23.16 -10.82
CA ALA A 378 -4.95 23.09 -10.57
C ALA A 378 -5.73 22.94 -11.90
N THR A 379 -6.20 21.72 -12.16
CA THR A 379 -7.10 21.41 -13.28
C THR A 379 -8.47 22.07 -13.08
N PRO A 380 -9.34 22.14 -14.11
CA PRO A 380 -10.71 22.61 -13.95
C PRO A 380 -11.49 21.84 -12.88
N GLU A 381 -11.25 20.53 -12.76
CA GLU A 381 -11.90 19.62 -11.82
C GLU A 381 -11.39 19.82 -10.39
N VAL A 382 -10.07 19.97 -10.19
CA VAL A 382 -9.47 20.32 -8.89
C VAL A 382 -9.98 21.69 -8.41
N LYS A 383 -10.09 22.67 -9.33
CA LYS A 383 -10.69 23.97 -9.02
C LYS A 383 -12.18 23.86 -8.68
N ALA A 384 -12.94 23.03 -9.41
CA ALA A 384 -14.36 22.81 -9.13
C ALA A 384 -14.58 22.17 -7.74
N GLU A 385 -13.83 21.12 -7.41
CA GLU A 385 -13.90 20.44 -6.10
C GLU A 385 -13.68 21.43 -4.95
N LEU A 386 -12.57 22.17 -4.97
CA LEU A 386 -12.24 23.12 -3.90
C LEU A 386 -13.25 24.27 -3.79
N LEU A 387 -13.80 24.75 -4.91
CA LEU A 387 -14.81 25.81 -4.90
C LEU A 387 -16.20 25.31 -4.46
N ASN A 388 -16.53 24.05 -4.73
CA ASN A 388 -17.76 23.41 -4.28
C ASN A 388 -17.67 23.09 -2.78
N PHE A 389 -16.59 22.46 -2.33
CA PHE A 389 -16.40 22.08 -0.92
C PHE A 389 -16.38 23.31 -0.01
N PHE A 390 -15.70 24.39 -0.39
CA PHE A 390 -15.73 25.65 0.37
C PHE A 390 -16.89 26.59 -0.03
N GLY A 391 -17.90 26.06 -0.73
CA GLY A 391 -19.07 26.80 -1.22
C GLY A 391 -20.11 27.14 -0.14
N GLU A 392 -20.11 26.44 1.00
CA GLU A 392 -21.04 26.69 2.12
C GLU A 392 -20.37 27.57 3.20
N PRO A 393 -20.51 28.92 3.19
CA PRO A 393 -19.75 29.79 4.09
C PRO A 393 -20.09 29.59 5.58
N ASP A 394 -21.28 29.10 5.90
CA ASP A 394 -21.75 28.88 7.27
C ASP A 394 -21.43 27.49 7.83
N ALA A 395 -21.08 26.50 6.98
CA ALA A 395 -20.80 25.12 7.40
C ALA A 395 -19.71 25.03 8.50
N PRO A 396 -19.78 24.06 9.43
CA PRO A 396 -18.96 24.07 10.64
C PRO A 396 -17.55 23.50 10.45
N TYR A 397 -16.87 23.82 9.32
CA TYR A 397 -15.54 23.29 8.97
C TYR A 397 -14.59 23.30 10.17
N ALA A 398 -13.91 22.18 10.42
CA ALA A 398 -13.01 22.06 11.56
C ALA A 398 -11.84 23.06 11.53
N THR A 399 -11.46 23.56 10.35
CA THR A 399 -10.47 24.63 10.17
C THR A 399 -10.91 25.97 10.76
N LYS A 400 -12.22 26.26 10.86
CA LYS A 400 -12.75 27.44 11.59
C LYS A 400 -12.34 27.46 13.07
N ARG A 401 -12.03 26.31 13.67
CA ARG A 401 -11.51 26.20 15.05
C ARG A 401 -10.13 26.88 15.21
N LYS A 402 -9.44 27.19 14.11
CA LYS A 402 -8.13 27.86 14.06
C LYS A 402 -8.26 29.14 13.21
N ALA A 403 -8.67 30.26 13.79
CA ALA A 403 -8.99 31.50 13.06
C ALA A 403 -7.95 31.95 12.02
N LYS A 404 -6.64 31.82 12.30
CA LYS A 404 -5.56 32.12 11.33
C LYS A 404 -5.55 31.17 10.13
N ALA A 405 -5.84 29.88 10.32
CA ALA A 405 -5.93 28.91 9.23
C ALA A 405 -7.18 29.16 8.38
N TRP A 406 -8.31 29.48 9.00
CA TRP A 406 -9.53 29.84 8.26
C TRP A 406 -9.33 31.12 7.43
N ALA A 407 -8.69 32.15 7.98
CA ALA A 407 -8.34 33.36 7.22
C ALA A 407 -7.36 33.09 6.05
N LYS A 408 -6.46 32.10 6.20
CA LYS A 408 -5.57 31.63 5.13
C LYS A 408 -6.37 30.98 3.99
N VAL A 409 -7.23 30.00 4.30
CA VAL A 409 -8.17 29.37 3.37
C VAL A 409 -9.03 30.41 2.64
N GLN A 410 -9.59 31.39 3.35
CA GLN A 410 -10.39 32.45 2.74
C GLN A 410 -9.59 33.33 1.77
N SER A 411 -8.30 33.58 2.00
CA SER A 411 -7.42 34.29 1.07
C SER A 411 -7.16 33.45 -0.18
N GLU A 412 -6.82 32.18 0.00
CA GLU A 412 -6.43 31.26 -1.06
C GLU A 412 -7.60 30.91 -1.98
N LEU A 413 -8.83 30.84 -1.45
CA LEU A 413 -10.03 30.70 -2.27
C LEU A 413 -10.26 31.88 -3.23
N GLN A 414 -9.87 33.11 -2.86
CA GLN A 414 -9.97 34.26 -3.78
C GLN A 414 -8.86 34.22 -4.85
N GLN A 415 -7.67 33.73 -4.50
CA GLN A 415 -6.60 33.48 -5.46
C GLN A 415 -6.99 32.36 -6.44
N LEU A 416 -7.50 31.22 -5.95
CA LEU A 416 -8.00 30.11 -6.76
C LEU A 416 -9.11 30.55 -7.72
N LYS A 417 -10.07 31.35 -7.27
CA LYS A 417 -11.12 31.93 -8.14
C LYS A 417 -10.51 32.73 -9.29
N SER A 418 -9.48 33.52 -8.99
CA SER A 418 -8.77 34.39 -9.95
C SER A 418 -7.80 33.65 -10.87
N ALA A 419 -7.32 32.46 -10.47
CA ALA A 419 -6.38 31.66 -11.25
C ALA A 419 -7.04 31.01 -12.48
N THR A 420 -6.38 31.09 -13.64
CA THR A 420 -6.75 30.32 -14.84
C THR A 420 -6.40 28.84 -14.61
N PRO A 421 -7.33 27.88 -14.83
CA PRO A 421 -7.02 26.46 -14.70
C PRO A 421 -5.98 25.99 -15.72
N THR A 422 -5.10 25.09 -15.30
CA THR A 422 -4.14 24.44 -16.20
C THR A 422 -4.78 23.23 -16.86
N SER A 423 -4.78 23.19 -18.20
CA SER A 423 -5.14 21.99 -18.95
C SER A 423 -3.94 21.04 -18.98
N ILE A 424 -3.95 20.02 -18.12
CA ILE A 424 -2.96 18.93 -18.15
C ILE A 424 -3.35 17.96 -19.25
N VAL A 425 -2.89 18.23 -20.48
CA VAL A 425 -2.93 17.23 -21.56
C VAL A 425 -1.94 16.11 -21.20
N ALA A 426 -2.39 14.86 -21.26
CA ALA A 426 -1.63 13.67 -20.87
C ALA A 426 -0.54 13.29 -21.90
N ASP A 427 0.40 14.19 -22.15
CA ASP A 427 1.47 14.01 -23.13
C ASP A 427 2.62 13.12 -22.62
N SER A 428 3.39 12.54 -23.55
CA SER A 428 4.25 11.39 -23.27
C SER A 428 5.75 11.71 -23.24
N ALA A 429 6.44 11.05 -22.29
CA ALA A 429 7.89 10.95 -22.12
C ALA A 429 8.65 12.26 -21.78
N ALA A 430 9.08 12.36 -20.51
CA ALA A 430 10.11 13.30 -20.08
C ALA A 430 11.43 12.55 -19.82
N THR A 431 12.52 13.00 -20.44
CA THR A 431 13.85 12.36 -20.36
C THR A 431 14.52 12.65 -19.00
N ILE A 432 15.10 11.62 -18.36
CA ILE A 432 15.86 11.77 -17.11
C ILE A 432 17.35 11.56 -17.37
N GLU A 433 18.16 12.61 -17.22
CA GLU A 433 19.62 12.48 -17.11
C GLU A 433 20.01 11.92 -15.74
N MET A 434 20.84 10.87 -15.71
CA MET A 434 21.39 10.34 -14.46
C MET A 434 22.87 10.71 -14.27
N LYS A 435 23.14 11.49 -13.23
CA LYS A 435 24.49 11.91 -12.82
C LYS A 435 25.18 10.82 -12.00
N LYS A 436 26.47 10.58 -12.25
CA LYS A 436 27.21 9.37 -11.79
C LYS A 436 28.04 9.61 -10.51
N PRO A 437 27.91 8.80 -9.44
CA PRO A 437 28.82 8.79 -8.30
C PRO A 437 29.88 7.66 -8.36
N THR A 438 30.97 7.81 -7.62
CA THR A 438 32.19 6.97 -7.67
C THR A 438 32.36 6.00 -6.49
N HIS A 439 33.01 4.86 -6.76
CA HIS A 439 33.97 4.06 -5.95
C HIS A 439 33.84 2.53 -6.17
N SER A 440 34.89 1.79 -5.83
CA SER A 440 35.19 0.40 -6.22
C SER A 440 35.37 -0.54 -5.01
N ILE A 441 35.49 -1.86 -5.24
CA ILE A 441 36.50 -2.79 -4.66
C ILE A 441 36.29 -4.28 -5.13
N ASN A 442 37.30 -4.78 -5.83
CA ASN A 442 37.84 -6.16 -6.03
C ASN A 442 36.98 -7.45 -5.93
N ASP A 443 36.77 -8.10 -7.08
CA ASP A 443 37.41 -9.36 -7.57
C ASP A 443 37.43 -10.70 -6.75
N SER A 444 36.87 -11.79 -7.33
CA SER A 444 37.48 -13.16 -7.38
C SER A 444 36.64 -14.24 -8.14
N ARG A 445 37.26 -15.04 -9.04
CA ARG A 445 36.69 -16.18 -9.84
C ARG A 445 36.70 -17.54 -9.09
N PRO A 446 36.14 -18.71 -9.57
CA PRO A 446 35.65 -19.12 -10.92
C PRO A 446 34.27 -19.92 -10.90
N THR A 447 33.75 -20.67 -11.91
CA THR A 447 34.20 -21.15 -13.25
C THR A 447 33.05 -21.46 -14.25
N ALA A 448 33.23 -21.10 -15.53
CA ALA A 448 32.80 -21.73 -16.81
C ALA A 448 31.63 -22.76 -16.95
N GLY A 449 30.49 -22.30 -17.49
CA GLY A 449 29.63 -23.03 -18.45
C GLY A 449 29.82 -22.55 -19.91
N GLU A 450 28.91 -22.92 -20.84
CA GLU A 450 28.89 -22.49 -22.26
C GLU A 450 27.53 -21.91 -22.72
N SER A 451 27.56 -20.93 -23.62
CA SER A 451 26.36 -20.29 -24.19
C SER A 451 26.64 -19.67 -25.57
N ARG A 452 25.60 -19.52 -26.39
CA ARG A 452 25.68 -19.16 -27.82
C ARG A 452 25.90 -17.66 -28.06
N PHE A 453 26.45 -17.32 -29.23
CA PHE A 453 26.88 -15.96 -29.58
C PHE A 453 25.79 -15.11 -30.25
N VAL A 454 25.86 -13.80 -30.03
CA VAL A 454 25.20 -12.76 -30.85
C VAL A 454 26.30 -11.84 -31.39
N PHE A 455 26.27 -11.55 -32.69
CA PHE A 455 27.27 -10.67 -33.34
C PHE A 455 26.79 -9.22 -33.38
N ALA A 456 27.73 -8.27 -33.25
CA ALA A 456 27.46 -6.84 -33.43
C ALA A 456 26.83 -6.55 -34.82
N SER A 457 26.14 -5.41 -34.94
CA SER A 457 25.27 -5.00 -36.07
C SER A 457 23.86 -5.62 -36.14
N HIS A 458 23.48 -6.54 -35.24
CA HIS A 458 22.08 -6.97 -35.11
C HIS A 458 21.18 -5.87 -34.51
N ALA A 459 19.93 -5.82 -34.97
CA ALA A 459 18.85 -5.08 -34.33
C ALA A 459 18.24 -5.91 -33.20
N VAL A 460 17.73 -5.23 -32.16
CA VAL A 460 17.09 -5.81 -30.97
C VAL A 460 15.86 -4.99 -30.59
N GLU A 461 14.85 -5.67 -30.05
CA GLU A 461 13.65 -5.04 -29.50
C GLU A 461 13.77 -4.88 -27.99
N LEU A 462 13.05 -3.89 -27.43
CA LEU A 462 12.88 -3.70 -26.00
C LEU A 462 12.49 -5.03 -25.31
N GLY A 463 13.28 -5.43 -24.30
CA GLY A 463 13.07 -6.68 -23.57
C GLY A 463 13.83 -7.90 -24.13
N ALA A 464 14.48 -7.82 -25.31
CA ALA A 464 15.21 -8.94 -25.89
C ALA A 464 16.36 -9.44 -24.98
N ASN A 465 16.45 -10.75 -24.76
CA ASN A 465 17.42 -11.38 -23.86
C ASN A 465 18.84 -11.44 -24.47
N PHE A 466 19.84 -10.97 -23.73
CA PHE A 466 21.26 -11.21 -23.98
C PHE A 466 21.81 -12.32 -23.06
N PRO A 467 22.74 -13.16 -23.55
CA PRO A 467 23.44 -14.14 -22.72
C PRO A 467 24.31 -13.45 -21.67
N ALA A 468 24.24 -13.93 -20.43
CA ALA A 468 24.78 -13.28 -19.24
C ALA A 468 25.74 -14.20 -18.45
N PRO A 469 26.61 -13.66 -17.57
CA PRO A 469 27.44 -14.47 -16.69
C PRO A 469 26.63 -15.09 -15.53
N GLU A 470 26.97 -16.32 -15.15
CA GLU A 470 26.34 -17.02 -14.03
C GLU A 470 26.80 -16.46 -12.67
N ALA A 471 25.86 -16.29 -11.74
CA ALA A 471 26.14 -15.90 -10.35
C ALA A 471 25.31 -16.75 -9.38
N MET A 472 25.99 -17.45 -8.47
CA MET A 472 25.38 -18.24 -7.37
C MET A 472 24.13 -19.05 -7.76
N THR A 473 24.30 -19.99 -8.70
CA THR A 473 23.27 -21.00 -9.08
C THR A 473 21.94 -20.47 -9.64
N LEU A 474 21.86 -19.20 -10.00
CA LEU A 474 20.78 -18.64 -10.83
C LEU A 474 21.35 -18.07 -12.14
N GLN A 475 20.72 -18.43 -13.26
CA GLN A 475 20.93 -17.75 -14.53
C GLN A 475 19.98 -16.55 -14.61
N SER A 476 20.53 -15.35 -14.79
CA SER A 476 19.78 -14.11 -14.92
C SER A 476 19.98 -13.51 -16.31
N ASN A 477 18.91 -13.43 -17.11
CA ASN A 477 18.99 -12.82 -18.43
C ASN A 477 19.14 -11.30 -18.33
N ILE A 478 19.95 -10.71 -19.21
CA ILE A 478 20.11 -9.25 -19.32
C ILE A 478 19.27 -8.79 -20.50
N CYS A 479 18.20 -8.02 -20.27
CA CYS A 479 17.30 -7.57 -21.32
C CYS A 479 17.76 -6.26 -21.97
N ALA A 480 17.44 -6.06 -23.25
CA ALA A 480 17.63 -4.78 -23.94
C ALA A 480 16.71 -3.69 -23.32
N PRO A 481 17.26 -2.55 -22.84
CA PRO A 481 16.47 -1.51 -22.17
C PRO A 481 15.76 -0.54 -23.15
N ILE A 482 16.10 -0.62 -24.43
CA ILE A 482 15.47 0.08 -25.57
C ILE A 482 15.51 -0.85 -26.78
N SER A 483 14.58 -0.64 -27.74
CA SER A 483 14.78 -1.15 -29.11
C SER A 483 15.91 -0.37 -29.79
N GLY A 484 16.64 -1.00 -30.71
CA GLY A 484 17.70 -0.35 -31.48
C GLY A 484 18.71 -1.32 -32.08
N ARG A 485 19.91 -0.84 -32.43
CA ARG A 485 21.03 -1.65 -32.95
C ARG A 485 22.17 -1.79 -31.95
N ILE A 486 22.75 -3.00 -31.88
CA ILE A 486 23.96 -3.27 -31.10
C ILE A 486 25.16 -2.62 -31.78
N VAL A 487 25.64 -1.49 -31.22
CA VAL A 487 26.81 -0.74 -31.69
C VAL A 487 28.11 -1.37 -31.19
N ASN A 488 28.15 -1.77 -29.92
CA ASN A 488 29.31 -2.41 -29.30
C ASN A 488 28.87 -3.53 -28.36
N LEU A 489 29.57 -4.67 -28.40
CA LEU A 489 29.50 -5.75 -27.42
C LEU A 489 30.86 -5.86 -26.73
N LEU A 490 30.93 -5.49 -25.46
CA LEU A 490 32.20 -5.31 -24.72
C LEU A 490 32.56 -6.51 -23.83
N VAL A 491 31.64 -7.48 -23.71
CA VAL A 491 31.85 -8.74 -22.97
C VAL A 491 32.47 -9.80 -23.87
N ARG A 492 33.43 -10.55 -23.32
CA ARG A 492 33.90 -11.83 -23.87
C ARG A 492 33.45 -12.98 -22.95
N PRO A 493 33.19 -14.19 -23.46
CA PRO A 493 32.81 -15.34 -22.65
C PRO A 493 33.77 -15.57 -21.47
N ARG A 494 33.22 -15.96 -20.31
CA ARG A 494 33.99 -16.27 -19.08
C ARG A 494 34.84 -15.10 -18.52
N ARG A 495 34.58 -13.85 -18.93
CA ARG A 495 35.03 -12.64 -18.21
C ARG A 495 34.27 -12.54 -16.88
N HIS A 496 34.94 -12.16 -15.80
CA HIS A 496 34.25 -11.76 -14.57
C HIS A 496 33.72 -10.35 -14.76
N VAL A 497 32.43 -10.16 -14.49
CA VAL A 497 31.74 -8.88 -14.63
C VAL A 497 31.46 -8.29 -13.24
N GLU A 498 31.86 -7.05 -13.01
CA GLU A 498 31.49 -6.33 -11.78
C GLU A 498 30.18 -5.55 -11.95
N ALA A 499 29.47 -5.32 -10.84
CA ALA A 499 28.22 -4.56 -10.87
C ALA A 499 28.45 -3.13 -11.37
N LYS A 500 27.66 -2.71 -12.37
CA LYS A 500 27.74 -1.42 -13.11
C LYS A 500 28.84 -1.34 -14.19
N GLU A 501 29.45 -2.46 -14.58
CA GLU A 501 30.27 -2.52 -15.81
C GLU A 501 29.41 -2.39 -17.09
N LEU A 502 29.94 -1.75 -18.14
CA LEU A 502 29.23 -1.56 -19.42
C LEU A 502 29.41 -2.77 -20.33
N LEU A 503 28.32 -3.50 -20.61
CA LEU A 503 28.37 -4.81 -21.27
C LEU A 503 28.03 -4.75 -22.76
N VAL A 504 27.03 -3.95 -23.12
CA VAL A 504 26.56 -3.74 -24.48
C VAL A 504 26.13 -2.28 -24.65
N THR A 505 26.38 -1.70 -25.83
CA THR A 505 25.85 -0.40 -26.23
C THR A 505 24.81 -0.62 -27.34
N VAL A 506 23.56 -0.30 -27.04
CA VAL A 506 22.49 -0.20 -28.04
C VAL A 506 22.30 1.28 -28.37
N ALA A 507 22.29 1.64 -29.65
CA ALA A 507 21.79 2.93 -30.12
C ALA A 507 20.37 2.73 -30.69
N PRO A 508 19.45 3.71 -30.53
CA PRO A 508 18.12 3.67 -31.17
C PRO A 508 18.18 3.37 -32.67
#